data_AF-A0A6U1B8K7-F1
#
_entry.id   AF-A0A6U1B8K7-F1
#
_cell.length_a   1.000
_cell.length_b   1.000
_cell.length_c   1.000
_cell.angle_alpha   90.00
_cell.angle_beta   90.00
_cell.angle_gamma   90.00
#
_symmetry.space_group_name_H-M   'P 1'
#
loop_
_entity.id
_entity.type
_entity.pdbx_description
1 polymer ?
#
loop_
_entity_poly.entity_id
_entity_poly.type
_entity_poly.pdbx_seq_one_letter_code
_entity_poly.pdbx_strand_id
1 'polypeptide(L)'
;MNGPGARSGGRRGDRRDKDQDSGFCFDLSCLPNRKEDIPPKNSNQLSPSSEPVEDIEKASVNAIFRMALAIQAEGKLDEACKLYEQIVVLDRDHLDSWYNLGHIREEQQNSKEAVRCLKEALRINPDDKESHLLMAYAMESLEDIQGAVTHYKEATRIDPTCTNAHYNLANAYHDMNMLDESASEYRKVLEIEPENVDCYFNLGVVLQDAGQLGEALASYEAASRLNPALEDATTAANGIKAFMAESASEPSVP
;
A
#
# COMPACT_ATOMS: atom_id res chain seq x y z
N MET A 1 12.56 53.52 -31.48
CA MET A 1 11.70 53.18 -30.34
C MET A 1 11.14 51.78 -30.57
N ASN A 2 11.22 50.94 -29.55
CA ASN A 2 11.28 49.47 -29.62
C ASN A 2 9.93 48.77 -29.87
N GLY A 3 9.96 47.76 -30.76
CA GLY A 3 9.45 46.37 -30.61
C GLY A 3 7.98 46.06 -30.26
N PRO A 4 7.29 45.15 -30.99
CA PRO A 4 6.05 44.52 -30.54
C PRO A 4 6.34 43.38 -29.55
N GLY A 5 5.74 43.45 -28.36
CA GLY A 5 5.94 42.50 -27.27
C GLY A 5 5.04 41.27 -27.39
N ALA A 6 5.68 40.10 -27.48
CA ALA A 6 5.08 38.79 -27.26
C ALA A 6 4.90 38.51 -25.75
N ARG A 7 3.76 37.93 -25.35
CA ARG A 7 3.56 37.16 -24.11
C ARG A 7 2.56 36.04 -24.42
N SER A 8 3.06 34.86 -24.77
CA SER A 8 3.35 33.71 -23.88
C SER A 8 2.08 33.06 -23.34
N GLY A 9 1.64 32.01 -24.04
CA GLY A 9 0.56 31.12 -23.60
C GLY A 9 0.99 30.30 -22.38
N GLY A 10 0.16 30.33 -21.34
CA GLY A 10 0.24 29.38 -20.24
C GLY A 10 -0.36 28.05 -20.68
N ARG A 11 0.49 27.06 -20.94
CA ARG A 11 0.05 25.66 -21.02
C ARG A 11 -0.27 25.22 -19.58
N ARG A 12 -1.55 24.99 -19.32
CA ARG A 12 -2.01 24.19 -18.18
C ARG A 12 -1.42 22.79 -18.37
N GLY A 13 -0.59 22.36 -17.41
CA GLY A 13 -0.10 21.00 -17.35
C GLY A 13 -1.27 20.05 -17.20
N ASP A 14 -1.50 19.29 -18.26
CA ASP A 14 -2.42 18.17 -18.36
C ASP A 14 -1.90 17.08 -17.41
N ARG A 15 -2.61 16.84 -16.29
CA ARG A 15 -2.42 15.62 -15.49
C ARG A 15 -3.19 14.52 -16.20
N ARG A 16 -2.55 13.88 -17.17
CA ARG A 16 -3.01 12.63 -17.77
C ARG A 16 -1.86 11.63 -17.75
N ASP A 17 -2.23 10.40 -17.41
CA ASP A 17 -1.48 9.15 -17.56
C ASP A 17 -0.41 8.90 -16.48
N LYS A 18 -0.88 8.44 -15.29
CA LYS A 18 -0.10 7.63 -14.34
C LYS A 18 -0.49 6.13 -14.44
N ASP A 19 -0.87 5.68 -15.65
CA ASP A 19 -1.05 4.27 -15.99
C ASP A 19 0.11 3.83 -16.87
N GLN A 20 1.27 3.52 -16.26
CA GLN A 20 2.30 2.65 -16.82
C GLN A 20 3.39 2.37 -15.78
N ASP A 21 3.46 1.10 -15.36
CA ASP A 21 4.68 0.39 -14.96
C ASP A 21 5.59 1.00 -13.90
N SER A 22 5.04 1.34 -12.72
CA SER A 22 5.79 1.22 -11.47
C SER A 22 5.36 -0.06 -10.79
N GLY A 23 6.22 -1.09 -10.76
CA GLY A 23 5.86 -2.35 -10.15
C GLY A 23 5.54 -2.19 -8.66
N PHE A 24 4.51 -2.93 -8.26
CA PHE A 24 3.65 -2.70 -7.10
C PHE A 24 2.82 -1.39 -7.14
N CYS A 25 2.21 -1.10 -8.29
CA CYS A 25 1.01 -0.25 -8.34
C CYS A 25 -0.18 -0.99 -7.73
N PHE A 26 -0.62 -0.52 -6.55
CA PHE A 26 -2.02 -0.52 -6.05
C PHE A 26 -2.95 -1.60 -6.64
N ASP A 27 -2.66 -2.88 -6.40
CA ASP A 27 -3.62 -3.93 -6.69
C ASP A 27 -4.22 -4.41 -5.37
N LEU A 28 -5.45 -3.94 -5.08
CA LEU A 28 -6.24 -4.43 -3.96
C LEU A 28 -6.48 -5.96 -4.06
N SER A 29 -6.31 -6.57 -5.24
CA SER A 29 -6.30 -8.02 -5.42
C SER A 29 -5.07 -8.72 -4.82
N CYS A 30 -3.98 -7.98 -4.57
CA CYS A 30 -2.81 -8.47 -3.86
C CYS A 30 -2.99 -8.49 -2.33
N LEU A 31 -4.02 -7.80 -1.78
CA LEU A 31 -4.38 -7.99 -0.38
C LEU A 31 -5.06 -9.36 -0.25
N PRO A 32 -4.54 -10.25 0.60
CA PRO A 32 -5.14 -11.56 0.77
C PRO A 32 -6.58 -11.39 1.28
N ASN A 33 -7.55 -11.92 0.52
CA ASN A 33 -8.90 -12.11 1.03
C ASN A 33 -8.79 -12.97 2.30
N ARG A 34 -9.19 -12.43 3.46
CA ARG A 34 -9.10 -13.14 4.73
C ARG A 34 -9.86 -14.46 4.61
N LYS A 35 -9.13 -15.57 4.71
CA LYS A 35 -9.74 -16.88 4.90
C LYS A 35 -10.01 -17.02 6.40
N GLU A 36 -11.17 -17.57 6.74
CA GLU A 36 -11.51 -17.93 8.13
C GLU A 36 -10.40 -18.84 8.71
N ASP A 37 -9.58 -18.33 9.64
CA ASP A 37 -8.80 -19.18 10.54
C ASP A 37 -9.72 -19.61 11.69
N ILE A 38 -10.55 -20.62 11.43
CA ILE A 38 -11.40 -21.23 12.47
C ILE A 38 -10.49 -21.99 13.44
N PRO A 39 -10.36 -21.60 14.73
CA PRO A 39 -9.62 -22.40 15.70
C PRO A 39 -10.33 -23.74 15.92
N PRO A 40 -9.59 -24.86 16.14
CA PRO A 40 -10.20 -26.16 16.30
C PRO A 40 -11.15 -26.18 17.50
N LYS A 41 -12.41 -26.59 17.26
CA LYS A 41 -13.44 -26.78 18.29
C LYS A 41 -12.91 -27.71 19.38
N ASN A 42 -12.85 -27.21 20.61
CA ASN A 42 -12.64 -28.05 21.77
C ASN A 42 -13.89 -28.90 21.99
N SER A 43 -13.78 -30.20 21.72
CA SER A 43 -14.84 -31.17 21.91
C SER A 43 -14.94 -31.52 23.38
N ASN A 44 -16.00 -31.06 24.07
CA ASN A 44 -16.70 -31.98 24.97
C ASN A 44 -18.09 -31.54 25.45
N GLN A 45 -18.97 -32.55 25.36
CA GLN A 45 -20.21 -32.83 26.10
C GLN A 45 -21.52 -32.16 25.66
N LEU A 46 -22.33 -32.97 24.99
CA LEU A 46 -23.76 -32.79 24.75
C LEU A 46 -24.58 -32.91 26.05
N SER A 47 -25.57 -32.03 26.16
CA SER A 47 -26.86 -32.33 26.79
C SER A 47 -27.98 -31.69 25.95
N PRO A 48 -29.15 -32.34 25.76
CA PRO A 48 -30.18 -31.85 24.86
C PRO A 48 -31.21 -30.99 25.62
N SER A 49 -31.17 -29.67 25.46
CA SER A 49 -32.30 -28.79 25.76
C SER A 49 -32.01 -27.37 25.29
N SER A 50 -32.83 -26.87 24.36
CA SER A 50 -32.77 -25.57 23.64
C SER A 50 -31.47 -25.33 22.87
N GLU A 51 -31.52 -25.31 21.54
CA GLU A 51 -30.44 -24.67 20.77
C GLU A 51 -30.33 -23.22 21.27
N PRO A 52 -29.19 -22.80 21.83
CA PRO A 52 -29.03 -21.44 22.34
C PRO A 52 -29.28 -20.46 21.20
N VAL A 53 -30.11 -19.43 21.42
CA VAL A 53 -30.37 -18.37 20.42
C VAL A 53 -29.05 -17.78 19.89
N GLU A 54 -28.03 -17.72 20.74
CA GLU A 54 -26.66 -17.29 20.41
C GLU A 54 -25.98 -18.19 19.36
N ASP A 55 -26.23 -19.50 19.37
CA ASP A 55 -25.67 -20.43 18.38
C ASP A 55 -26.39 -20.31 17.02
N ILE A 56 -27.68 -19.97 17.01
CA ILE A 56 -28.47 -19.71 15.80
C ILE A 56 -28.06 -18.38 15.15
N GLU A 57 -27.81 -17.35 15.96
CA GLU A 57 -27.34 -16.04 15.49
C GLU A 57 -25.94 -16.15 14.89
N LYS A 58 -25.00 -16.82 15.56
CA LYS A 58 -23.65 -17.09 15.01
C LYS A 58 -23.68 -17.92 13.73
N ALA A 59 -24.53 -18.96 13.67
CA ALA A 59 -24.70 -19.75 12.45
C ALA A 59 -25.25 -18.89 11.29
N SER A 60 -26.14 -17.94 11.61
CA SER A 60 -26.71 -17.00 10.64
C SER A 60 -25.66 -15.99 10.15
N VAL A 61 -24.83 -15.43 11.04
CA VAL A 61 -23.72 -14.54 10.67
C VAL A 61 -22.74 -15.23 9.73
N ASN A 62 -22.30 -16.44 10.06
CA ASN A 62 -21.37 -17.21 9.22
C ASN A 62 -21.96 -17.51 7.83
N ALA A 63 -23.25 -17.82 7.74
CA ALA A 63 -23.92 -18.06 6.47
C ALA A 63 -23.99 -16.79 5.61
N ILE A 64 -24.36 -15.65 6.20
CA ILE A 64 -24.38 -14.35 5.52
C ILE A 64 -22.98 -13.95 5.07
N PHE A 65 -21.96 -14.19 5.90
CA PHE A 65 -20.57 -13.84 5.58
C PHE A 65 -20.05 -14.61 4.38
N ARG A 66 -20.29 -15.93 4.34
CA ARG A 66 -19.92 -16.77 3.19
C ARG A 66 -20.63 -16.36 1.90
N MET A 67 -21.90 -15.95 2.00
CA MET A 67 -22.63 -15.41 0.86
C MET A 67 -22.05 -14.08 0.39
N ALA A 68 -21.69 -13.18 1.31
CA ALA A 68 -21.07 -11.90 1.00
C ALA A 68 -19.74 -12.08 0.27
N LEU A 69 -18.88 -12.98 0.77
CA LEU A 69 -17.60 -13.33 0.12
C LEU A 69 -17.80 -13.87 -1.30
N ALA A 70 -18.79 -14.76 -1.51
CA ALA A 70 -19.08 -15.32 -2.83
C ALA A 70 -19.55 -14.23 -3.81
N ILE A 71 -20.46 -13.36 -3.39
CA ILE A 71 -20.97 -12.24 -4.19
C ILE A 71 -19.86 -11.23 -4.50
N GLN A 72 -18.96 -10.97 -3.54
CA GLN A 72 -17.79 -10.12 -3.75
C GLN A 72 -16.85 -10.73 -4.80
N ALA A 73 -16.61 -12.05 -4.77
CA ALA A 73 -15.80 -12.74 -5.78
C ALA A 73 -16.42 -12.69 -7.19
N GLU A 74 -17.73 -12.50 -7.31
CA GLU A 74 -18.43 -12.24 -8.57
C GLU A 74 -18.31 -10.77 -9.02
N GLY A 75 -17.66 -9.89 -8.24
CA GLY A 75 -17.53 -8.46 -8.52
C GLY A 75 -18.77 -7.64 -8.18
N LYS A 76 -19.78 -8.23 -7.52
CA LYS A 76 -21.03 -7.56 -7.15
C LYS A 76 -20.88 -6.82 -5.82
N LEU A 77 -20.01 -5.81 -5.81
CA LEU A 77 -19.55 -5.12 -4.60
C LEU A 77 -20.70 -4.50 -3.78
N ASP A 78 -21.68 -3.87 -4.40
CA ASP A 78 -22.82 -3.26 -3.71
C ASP A 78 -23.72 -4.28 -3.00
N GLU A 79 -23.86 -5.49 -3.56
CA GLU A 79 -24.63 -6.57 -2.94
C GLU A 79 -23.85 -7.17 -1.75
N ALA A 80 -22.54 -7.37 -1.91
CA ALA A 80 -21.68 -7.82 -0.83
C ALA A 80 -21.66 -6.83 0.34
N CYS A 81 -21.56 -5.53 0.07
CA CYS A 81 -21.66 -4.47 1.08
C CYS A 81 -22.92 -4.59 1.93
N LYS A 82 -24.09 -4.80 1.32
CA LYS A 82 -25.35 -4.92 2.07
C LYS A 82 -25.35 -6.10 3.04
N LEU A 83 -24.71 -7.20 2.65
CA LEU A 83 -24.59 -8.39 3.51
C LEU A 83 -23.61 -8.15 4.65
N TYR A 84 -22.48 -7.49 4.42
CA TYR A 84 -21.58 -7.09 5.50
C TYR A 84 -22.22 -6.06 6.44
N GLU A 85 -22.97 -5.10 5.92
CA GLU A 85 -23.77 -4.14 6.71
C GLU A 85 -24.80 -4.88 7.60
N GLN A 86 -25.42 -5.93 7.08
CA GLN A 86 -26.31 -6.78 7.86
C GLN A 86 -25.55 -7.51 8.97
N ILE A 87 -24.35 -8.04 8.69
CA ILE A 87 -23.53 -8.71 9.69
C ILE A 87 -23.16 -7.75 10.82
N VAL A 88 -22.66 -6.55 10.53
CA VAL A 88 -22.22 -5.62 11.59
C VAL A 88 -23.37 -5.05 12.44
N VAL A 89 -24.61 -5.20 11.99
CA VAL A 89 -25.82 -4.94 12.79
C VAL A 89 -26.12 -6.10 13.74
N LEU A 90 -25.93 -7.35 13.30
CA LEU A 90 -26.15 -8.56 14.09
C LEU A 90 -25.01 -8.81 15.08
N ASP A 91 -23.77 -8.64 14.63
CA ASP A 91 -22.53 -8.82 15.37
C ASP A 91 -21.60 -7.64 15.11
N ARG A 92 -21.61 -6.68 16.04
CA ARG A 92 -20.80 -5.46 15.95
C ARG A 92 -19.30 -5.70 16.09
N ASP A 93 -18.89 -6.86 16.60
CA ASP A 93 -17.50 -7.23 16.82
C ASP A 93 -16.97 -8.18 15.73
N HIS A 94 -17.72 -8.36 14.63
CA HIS A 94 -17.27 -9.14 13.47
C HIS A 94 -16.24 -8.36 12.63
N LEU A 95 -14.97 -8.51 13.02
CA LEU A 95 -13.82 -7.80 12.43
C LEU A 95 -13.79 -7.88 10.90
N ASP A 96 -13.89 -9.08 10.34
CA ASP A 96 -13.72 -9.30 8.90
C ASP A 96 -14.79 -8.58 8.07
N SER A 97 -15.99 -8.38 8.61
CA SER A 97 -17.03 -7.60 7.93
C SER A 97 -16.75 -6.10 7.96
N TRP A 98 -16.22 -5.57 9.06
CA TRP A 98 -15.74 -4.19 9.09
C TRP A 98 -14.56 -3.97 8.14
N TYR A 99 -13.61 -4.90 8.10
CA TYR A 99 -12.48 -4.86 7.16
C TYR A 99 -12.97 -4.91 5.70
N ASN A 100 -13.83 -5.87 5.34
CA ASN A 100 -14.33 -6.01 3.97
C ASN A 100 -15.21 -4.82 3.54
N LEU A 101 -15.98 -4.23 4.47
CA LEU A 101 -16.66 -2.95 4.20
C LEU A 101 -15.66 -1.84 3.91
N GLY A 102 -14.60 -1.73 4.71
CA GLY A 102 -13.52 -0.77 4.47
C GLY A 102 -12.91 -0.95 3.08
N HIS A 103 -12.62 -2.20 2.69
CA HIS A 103 -12.00 -2.54 1.43
C HIS A 103 -12.87 -2.15 0.23
N ILE A 104 -14.15 -2.55 0.24
CA ILE A 104 -15.07 -2.21 -0.85
C ILE A 104 -15.29 -0.69 -0.93
N ARG A 105 -15.35 0.02 0.21
CA ARG A 105 -15.49 1.48 0.21
C ARG A 105 -14.27 2.17 -0.39
N GLU A 106 -13.07 1.62 -0.20
CA GLU A 106 -11.87 2.12 -0.84
C GLU A 106 -11.86 1.84 -2.35
N GLU A 107 -12.26 0.65 -2.79
CA GLU A 107 -12.46 0.33 -4.23
C GLU A 107 -13.47 1.28 -4.90
N GLN A 108 -14.48 1.73 -4.15
CA GLN A 108 -15.47 2.71 -4.59
C GLN A 108 -14.99 4.16 -4.52
N GLN A 109 -13.71 4.41 -4.22
CA GLN A 109 -13.12 5.74 -4.01
C GLN A 109 -13.80 6.54 -2.90
N ASN A 110 -14.42 5.86 -1.94
CA ASN A 110 -15.05 6.45 -0.76
C ASN A 110 -14.16 6.25 0.47
N SER A 111 -12.94 6.79 0.41
CA SER A 111 -11.90 6.59 1.43
C SER A 111 -12.29 7.10 2.82
N LYS A 112 -13.17 8.11 2.90
CA LYS A 112 -13.71 8.59 4.19
C LYS A 112 -14.53 7.51 4.90
N GLU A 113 -15.36 6.79 4.15
CA GLU A 113 -16.16 5.70 4.71
C GLU A 113 -15.29 4.47 4.97
N ALA A 114 -14.28 4.22 4.12
CA ALA A 114 -13.29 3.17 4.35
C ALA A 114 -12.60 3.36 5.71
N VAL A 115 -12.08 4.57 5.99
CA VAL A 115 -11.48 4.92 7.28
C VAL A 115 -12.46 4.70 8.44
N ARG A 116 -13.76 5.00 8.27
CA ARG A 116 -14.77 4.77 9.33
C ARG A 116 -14.91 3.27 9.64
N CYS A 117 -15.03 2.43 8.63
CA CYS A 117 -15.12 0.98 8.78
C CYS A 117 -13.85 0.38 9.41
N LEU A 118 -12.67 0.84 8.97
CA LEU A 118 -11.39 0.35 9.46
C LEU A 118 -11.12 0.77 10.91
N LYS A 119 -11.64 1.92 11.36
CA LYS A 119 -11.62 2.30 12.78
C LYS A 119 -12.39 1.32 13.65
N GLU A 120 -13.51 0.77 13.17
CA GLU A 120 -14.25 -0.27 13.89
C GLU A 120 -13.49 -1.61 13.88
N ALA A 121 -12.88 -1.99 12.76
CA ALA A 121 -12.02 -3.18 12.69
C ALA A 121 -10.86 -3.10 13.70
N LEU A 122 -10.16 -1.96 13.75
CA LEU A 122 -9.06 -1.70 14.68
C LEU A 122 -9.51 -1.49 16.13
N ARG A 123 -10.76 -1.10 16.38
CA ARG A 123 -11.35 -1.10 17.73
C ARG A 123 -11.47 -2.53 18.27
N ILE A 124 -11.80 -3.49 17.39
CA ILE A 124 -11.97 -4.90 17.74
C ILE A 124 -10.60 -5.57 17.93
N ASN A 125 -9.68 -5.37 16.98
CA ASN A 125 -8.31 -5.83 17.08
C ASN A 125 -7.32 -4.73 16.68
N PRO A 126 -6.69 -4.05 17.67
CA PRO A 126 -5.70 -3.01 17.41
C PRO A 126 -4.41 -3.51 16.74
N ASP A 127 -4.09 -4.80 16.84
CA ASP A 127 -2.88 -5.39 16.24
C ASP A 127 -3.18 -6.07 14.89
N ASP A 128 -4.25 -5.66 14.22
CA ASP A 128 -4.65 -6.22 12.95
C ASP A 128 -3.90 -5.58 11.76
N LYS A 129 -2.88 -6.29 11.26
CA LYS A 129 -1.98 -5.83 10.20
C LYS A 129 -2.72 -5.39 8.93
N GLU A 130 -3.67 -6.19 8.44
CA GLU A 130 -4.36 -5.90 7.16
C GLU A 130 -5.24 -4.64 7.28
N SER A 131 -5.91 -4.42 8.42
CA SER A 131 -6.68 -3.18 8.66
C SER A 131 -5.75 -1.98 8.77
N HIS A 132 -4.55 -2.12 9.35
CA HIS A 132 -3.54 -1.07 9.34
C HIS A 132 -3.06 -0.75 7.91
N LEU A 133 -2.74 -1.75 7.11
CA LEU A 133 -2.36 -1.55 5.70
C LEU A 133 -3.44 -0.82 4.91
N LEU A 134 -4.68 -1.31 4.97
CA LEU A 134 -5.79 -0.70 4.24
C LEU A 134 -6.14 0.70 4.77
N MET A 135 -5.97 0.94 6.08
CA MET A 135 -6.12 2.29 6.64
C MET A 135 -5.06 3.22 6.09
N ALA A 136 -3.82 2.77 5.95
CA ALA A 136 -2.76 3.58 5.38
C ALA A 136 -3.07 3.97 3.92
N TYR A 137 -3.52 3.02 3.09
CA TYR A 137 -3.97 3.31 1.72
C TYR A 137 -5.11 4.33 1.69
N ALA A 138 -6.15 4.13 2.51
CA ALA A 138 -7.27 5.06 2.56
C ALA A 138 -6.85 6.47 3.02
N MET A 139 -5.82 6.60 3.87
CA MET A 139 -5.24 7.88 4.26
C MET A 139 -4.46 8.54 3.11
N GLU A 140 -3.70 7.77 2.31
CA GLU A 140 -3.04 8.29 1.11
C GLU A 140 -4.05 8.82 0.09
N SER A 141 -5.14 8.08 -0.16
CA SER A 141 -6.26 8.53 -1.01
C SER A 141 -6.92 9.83 -0.51
N LEU A 142 -6.82 10.12 0.80
CA LEU A 142 -7.27 11.36 1.42
C LEU A 142 -6.18 12.45 1.48
N GLU A 143 -5.02 12.21 0.88
CA GLU A 143 -3.83 13.06 0.93
C GLU A 143 -3.27 13.27 2.35
N ASP A 144 -3.64 12.42 3.32
CA ASP A 144 -3.09 12.40 4.69
C ASP A 144 -1.89 11.46 4.79
N ILE A 145 -0.76 11.90 4.22
CA ILE A 145 0.49 11.13 4.18
C ILE A 145 1.01 10.83 5.59
N GLN A 146 0.84 11.75 6.55
CA GLN A 146 1.29 11.54 7.92
C GLN A 146 0.46 10.45 8.64
N GLY A 147 -0.85 10.42 8.38
CA GLY A 147 -1.74 9.34 8.80
C GLY A 147 -1.33 8.00 8.19
N ALA A 148 -1.01 7.97 6.89
CA ALA A 148 -0.55 6.77 6.21
C ALA A 148 0.73 6.20 6.83
N VAL A 149 1.76 7.03 7.02
CA VAL A 149 3.02 6.64 7.71
C VAL A 149 2.73 6.01 9.08
N THR A 150 1.79 6.57 9.84
CA THR A 150 1.43 6.03 11.16
C THR A 150 0.92 4.59 11.05
N HIS A 151 0.03 4.32 10.11
CA HIS A 151 -0.55 2.98 9.96
C HIS A 151 0.40 1.98 9.27
N TYR A 152 1.23 2.40 8.31
CA TYR A 152 2.28 1.54 7.77
C TYR A 152 3.33 1.13 8.82
N LYS A 153 3.69 2.03 9.73
CA LYS A 153 4.59 1.70 10.85
C LYS A 153 3.99 0.66 11.80
N GLU A 154 2.68 0.73 12.06
CA GLU A 154 2.03 -0.32 12.84
C GLU A 154 2.00 -1.65 12.08
N ALA A 155 1.70 -1.65 10.78
CA ALA A 155 1.74 -2.86 9.96
C ALA A 155 3.13 -3.53 9.98
N THR A 156 4.21 -2.76 9.81
CA THR A 156 5.60 -3.26 9.89
C THR A 156 6.02 -3.67 11.31
N ARG A 157 5.44 -3.07 12.36
CA ARG A 157 5.65 -3.50 13.75
C ARG A 157 4.99 -4.86 14.01
N ILE A 158 3.78 -5.06 13.51
CA ILE A 158 3.00 -6.29 13.67
C ILE A 158 3.64 -7.43 12.86
N ASP A 159 4.00 -7.15 11.62
CA ASP A 159 4.68 -8.09 10.72
C ASP A 159 5.92 -7.43 10.08
N PRO A 160 7.11 -7.63 10.68
CA PRO A 160 8.38 -7.10 10.16
C PRO A 160 8.81 -7.69 8.81
N THR A 161 8.10 -8.70 8.30
CA THR A 161 8.38 -9.31 6.99
C THR A 161 7.39 -8.87 5.91
N CYS A 162 6.48 -7.95 6.25
CA CYS A 162 5.51 -7.43 5.29
C CYS A 162 6.17 -6.47 4.30
N THR A 163 6.69 -7.00 3.19
CA THR A 163 7.35 -6.23 2.13
C THR A 163 6.50 -5.04 1.67
N ASN A 164 5.20 -5.27 1.45
CA ASN A 164 4.28 -4.26 0.97
C ASN A 164 4.14 -3.08 1.96
N ALA A 165 4.17 -3.34 3.28
CA ALA A 165 4.16 -2.29 4.29
C ALA A 165 5.45 -1.46 4.26
N HIS A 166 6.62 -2.12 4.16
CA HIS A 166 7.92 -1.44 4.08
C HIS A 166 8.06 -0.60 2.81
N TYR A 167 7.65 -1.15 1.67
CA TYR A 167 7.72 -0.46 0.37
C TYR A 167 6.87 0.82 0.36
N ASN A 168 5.61 0.74 0.81
CA ASN A 168 4.74 1.93 0.84
C ASN A 168 5.12 2.90 1.95
N LEU A 169 5.66 2.42 3.09
CA LEU A 169 6.25 3.30 4.09
C LEU A 169 7.43 4.09 3.51
N ALA A 170 8.26 3.46 2.67
CA ALA A 170 9.36 4.12 2.00
C ALA A 170 8.87 5.22 1.03
N ASN A 171 7.82 4.93 0.25
CA ASN A 171 7.16 5.92 -0.61
C ASN A 171 6.61 7.10 0.19
N ALA A 172 5.86 6.84 1.25
CA ALA A 172 5.29 7.88 2.08
C ALA A 172 6.37 8.76 2.75
N TYR A 173 7.51 8.17 3.15
CA TYR A 173 8.66 8.94 3.61
C TYR A 173 9.31 9.78 2.50
N HIS A 174 9.40 9.26 1.27
CA HIS A 174 9.92 10.01 0.13
C HIS A 174 9.04 11.23 -0.18
N ASP A 175 7.72 11.07 -0.19
CA ASP A 175 6.74 12.15 -0.37
C ASP A 175 6.85 13.23 0.72
N MET A 176 7.25 12.85 1.93
CA MET A 176 7.55 13.77 3.04
C MET A 176 8.97 14.36 3.01
N ASN A 177 9.78 14.03 2.00
CA ASN A 177 11.19 14.41 1.87
C ASN A 177 12.05 13.91 3.06
N MET A 178 11.65 12.78 3.66
CA MET A 178 12.40 12.05 4.70
C MET A 178 13.24 10.96 4.04
N LEU A 179 14.29 11.40 3.34
CA LEU A 179 15.04 10.57 2.38
C LEU A 179 15.83 9.43 3.05
N ASP A 180 16.39 9.67 4.24
CA ASP A 180 17.14 8.66 4.98
C ASP A 180 16.22 7.53 5.47
N GLU A 181 15.06 7.88 6.02
CA GLU A 181 14.04 6.94 6.45
C GLU A 181 13.48 6.16 5.25
N SER A 182 13.20 6.84 4.13
CA SER A 182 12.75 6.19 2.90
C SER A 182 13.77 5.15 2.40
N ALA A 183 15.04 5.53 2.27
CA ALA A 183 16.09 4.60 1.85
C ALA A 183 16.28 3.44 2.84
N SER A 184 16.09 3.67 4.14
CA SER A 184 16.14 2.60 5.15
C SER A 184 15.02 1.57 4.96
N GLU A 185 13.80 1.99 4.67
CA GLU A 185 12.67 1.07 4.49
C GLU A 185 12.77 0.29 3.16
N TYR A 186 13.27 0.92 2.09
CA TYR A 186 13.59 0.22 0.85
C TYR A 186 14.69 -0.84 1.03
N ARG A 187 15.72 -0.57 1.84
CA ARG A 187 16.74 -1.59 2.13
C ARG A 187 16.14 -2.80 2.85
N LYS A 188 15.16 -2.62 3.75
CA LYS A 188 14.44 -3.75 4.39
C LYS A 188 13.64 -4.58 3.38
N VAL A 189 13.00 -3.94 2.40
CA VAL A 189 12.35 -4.66 1.29
C VAL A 189 13.36 -5.56 0.58
N LEU A 190 14.55 -5.03 0.26
CA LEU A 190 15.62 -5.79 -0.42
C LEU A 190 16.26 -6.88 0.46
N GLU A 191 16.23 -6.75 1.79
CA GLU A 191 16.64 -7.82 2.71
C GLU A 191 15.67 -9.03 2.63
N ILE A 192 14.38 -8.78 2.41
CA ILE A 192 13.33 -9.81 2.31
C ILE A 192 13.24 -10.34 0.87
N GLU A 193 13.31 -9.45 -0.13
CA GLU A 193 13.19 -9.72 -1.56
C GLU A 193 14.39 -9.18 -2.34
N PRO A 194 15.54 -9.91 -2.36
CA PRO A 194 16.80 -9.42 -2.91
C PRO A 194 16.82 -9.16 -4.42
N GLU A 195 15.79 -9.63 -5.14
CA GLU A 195 15.65 -9.52 -6.60
C GLU A 195 14.50 -8.57 -7.01
N ASN A 196 13.97 -7.77 -6.07
CA ASN A 196 12.91 -6.81 -6.35
C ASN A 196 13.43 -5.62 -7.19
N VAL A 197 13.11 -5.63 -8.49
CA VAL A 197 13.58 -4.65 -9.48
C VAL A 197 13.09 -3.24 -9.15
N ASP A 198 11.80 -3.09 -8.85
CA ASP A 198 11.18 -1.79 -8.58
C ASP A 198 11.76 -1.15 -7.32
N CYS A 199 12.04 -1.98 -6.30
CA CYS A 199 12.66 -1.50 -5.09
C CYS A 199 14.09 -0.98 -5.31
N TYR A 200 14.91 -1.64 -6.13
CA TYR A 200 16.23 -1.10 -6.49
C TYR A 200 16.12 0.21 -7.28
N PHE A 201 15.15 0.31 -8.19
CA PHE A 201 14.92 1.52 -8.96
C PHE A 201 14.52 2.69 -8.06
N ASN A 202 13.51 2.51 -7.20
CA ASN A 202 13.04 3.56 -6.30
C ASN A 202 14.06 3.92 -5.22
N LEU A 203 14.82 2.94 -4.71
CA LEU A 203 15.96 3.23 -3.84
C LEU A 203 16.98 4.12 -4.57
N GLY A 204 17.26 3.84 -5.85
CA GLY A 204 18.10 4.70 -6.70
C GLY A 204 17.59 6.13 -6.79
N VAL A 205 16.28 6.31 -6.97
CA VAL A 205 15.62 7.64 -7.01
C VAL A 205 15.82 8.38 -5.69
N VAL A 206 15.48 7.75 -4.57
CA VAL A 206 15.60 8.36 -3.23
C VAL A 206 17.04 8.74 -2.91
N LEU A 207 18.01 7.87 -3.22
CA LEU A 207 19.43 8.14 -3.00
C LEU A 207 19.95 9.26 -3.89
N GLN A 208 19.45 9.36 -5.12
CA GLN A 208 19.80 10.46 -6.02
C GLN A 208 19.27 11.79 -5.49
N ASP A 209 18.02 11.83 -5.01
CA ASP A 209 17.42 13.01 -4.37
C ASP A 209 18.17 13.41 -3.09
N ALA A 210 18.72 12.42 -2.35
CA ALA A 210 19.58 12.63 -1.19
C ALA A 210 21.00 13.10 -1.55
N GLY A 211 21.35 13.18 -2.84
CA GLY A 211 22.69 13.52 -3.33
C GLY A 211 23.72 12.39 -3.17
N GLN A 212 23.30 11.19 -2.78
CA GLN A 212 24.14 10.01 -2.61
C GLN A 212 24.36 9.30 -3.95
N LEU A 213 24.95 10.01 -4.91
CA LEU A 213 25.06 9.59 -6.31
C LEU A 213 25.76 8.24 -6.51
N GLY A 214 26.75 7.90 -5.67
CA GLY A 214 27.43 6.61 -5.74
C GLY A 214 26.54 5.42 -5.39
N GLU A 215 25.74 5.54 -4.32
CA GLU A 215 24.78 4.50 -3.94
C GLU A 215 23.58 4.45 -4.89
N ALA A 216 23.12 5.61 -5.36
CA ALA A 216 22.07 5.70 -6.36
C ALA A 216 22.47 4.95 -7.65
N LEU A 217 23.69 5.19 -8.14
CA LEU A 217 24.23 4.50 -9.30
C LEU A 217 24.25 2.97 -9.09
N ALA A 218 24.75 2.50 -7.95
CA ALA A 218 24.78 1.07 -7.64
C ALA A 218 23.38 0.45 -7.64
N SER A 219 22.39 1.17 -7.14
CA SER A 219 20.98 0.74 -7.09
C SER A 219 20.37 0.65 -8.49
N TYR A 220 20.56 1.66 -9.33
CA TYR A 220 20.10 1.61 -10.73
C TYR A 220 20.79 0.52 -11.55
N GLU A 221 22.09 0.29 -11.34
CA GLU A 221 22.81 -0.82 -11.99
C GLU A 221 22.30 -2.18 -11.53
N ALA A 222 21.89 -2.32 -10.26
CA ALA A 222 21.24 -3.54 -9.79
C ALA A 222 19.88 -3.76 -10.47
N ALA A 223 19.03 -2.72 -10.55
CA ALA A 223 17.75 -2.78 -11.26
C ALA A 223 17.93 -3.15 -12.75
N SER A 224 18.86 -2.49 -13.45
CA SER A 224 19.17 -2.76 -14.87
C SER A 224 19.76 -4.16 -15.08
N ARG A 225 20.56 -4.68 -14.13
CA ARG A 225 21.08 -6.06 -14.21
C ARG A 225 19.97 -7.11 -14.07
N LEU A 226 19.03 -6.89 -13.15
CA LEU A 226 17.89 -7.79 -12.92
C LEU A 226 16.86 -7.72 -14.04
N ASN A 227 16.61 -6.51 -14.57
CA ASN A 227 15.77 -6.29 -15.73
C ASN A 227 16.47 -5.38 -16.76
N PRO A 228 17.21 -5.97 -17.73
CA PRO A 228 17.89 -5.20 -18.78
C PRO A 228 16.96 -4.42 -19.72
N ALA A 229 15.66 -4.74 -19.73
CA ALA A 229 14.66 -4.01 -20.52
C ALA A 229 14.14 -2.74 -19.80
N LEU A 230 14.52 -2.51 -18.53
CA LEU A 230 14.17 -1.30 -17.80
C LEU A 230 15.06 -0.14 -18.27
N GLU A 231 14.62 0.55 -19.33
CA GLU A 231 15.35 1.66 -19.97
C GLU A 231 15.60 2.82 -19.01
N ASP A 232 14.65 3.10 -18.11
CA ASP A 232 14.73 4.20 -17.14
C ASP A 232 15.90 4.01 -16.16
N ALA A 233 16.09 2.80 -15.61
CA ALA A 233 17.20 2.49 -14.72
C ALA A 233 18.55 2.67 -15.43
N THR A 234 18.64 2.20 -16.68
CA THR A 234 19.86 2.32 -17.49
C THR A 234 20.18 3.78 -17.82
N THR A 235 19.15 4.56 -18.15
CA THR A 235 19.26 5.99 -18.46
C THR A 235 19.70 6.77 -17.23
N ALA A 236 19.09 6.52 -16.07
CA ALA A 236 19.45 7.15 -14.81
C ALA A 236 20.91 6.85 -14.41
N ALA A 237 21.33 5.58 -14.49
CA ALA A 237 22.71 5.18 -14.22
C ALA A 237 23.72 5.90 -15.14
N ASN A 238 23.43 5.99 -16.44
CA ASN A 238 24.29 6.68 -17.39
C ASN A 238 24.35 8.20 -17.14
N GLY A 239 23.22 8.81 -16.75
CA GLY A 239 23.15 10.22 -16.37
C GLY A 239 24.06 10.53 -15.19
N ILE A 240 24.01 9.72 -14.13
CA ILE A 240 24.89 9.87 -12.97
C ILE A 240 26.36 9.71 -13.36
N LYS A 241 26.71 8.68 -14.15
CA LYS A 241 28.10 8.48 -14.63
C LYS A 241 28.64 9.68 -15.40
N ALA A 242 27.83 10.25 -16.29
CA ALA A 242 28.21 11.42 -17.07
C ALA A 242 28.46 12.63 -16.17
N PHE A 243 27.54 12.91 -15.23
CA PHE A 243 27.66 13.99 -14.26
C PHE A 243 28.92 13.86 -13.38
N MET A 244 29.19 12.66 -12.88
CA MET A 244 30.38 12.39 -12.06
C MET A 244 31.68 12.54 -12.86
N ALA A 245 31.69 12.13 -14.14
CA ALA A 245 32.84 12.28 -15.02
C ALA A 245 33.13 13.75 -15.36
N GLU A 246 32.09 14.55 -15.62
CA GLU A 246 32.23 15.98 -15.87
C GLU A 246 32.79 16.71 -14.64
N SER A 247 32.23 16.42 -13.46
CA SER A 247 32.69 16.99 -12.18
C SER A 247 34.15 16.64 -11.85
N ALA A 248 34.63 15.47 -12.27
CA ALA A 248 36.03 15.05 -12.09
C ALA A 248 37.01 15.69 -13.08
N SER A 249 36.50 16.26 -14.19
CA SER A 249 37.30 16.85 -15.25
C SER A 249 37.51 18.37 -15.11
N GLU A 250 36.81 19.02 -14.18
CA GLU A 250 37.01 20.45 -13.91
C GLU A 250 38.39 20.69 -13.25
N PRO A 251 39.27 21.50 -13.87
CA PRO A 251 40.57 21.78 -13.30
C PRO A 251 40.41 22.56 -12.00
N SER A 252 41.08 22.11 -10.93
CA SER A 252 41.15 22.83 -9.66
C SER A 252 41.62 24.27 -9.91
N VAL A 253 40.71 25.24 -9.77
CA VAL A 253 41.04 26.66 -9.94
C VAL A 253 42.00 27.05 -8.80
N PRO A 254 43.22 27.53 -9.10
CA PRO A 254 44.23 27.89 -8.11
C PRO A 254 43.85 29.06 -7.20
#